data_AF-A0A8C8AH60-F1
#
_entry.id   AF-A0A8C8AH60-F1
#
_cell.length_a   1.000
_cell.length_b   1.000
_cell.length_c   1.000
_cell.angle_alpha   90.00
_cell.angle_beta   90.00
_cell.angle_gamma   90.00
#
_symmetry.space_group_name_H-M   'P 1'
#
loop_
_entity.id
_entity.type
_entity.pdbx_description
1 polymer ?
#
loop_
_entity_poly.entity_id
_entity_poly.type
_entity_poly.pdbx_seq_one_letter_code
_entity_poly.pdbx_strand_id
1 'polypeptide(L)' 'MALAFCGDEGNSTAYNVDHGVLNNGCFVDALNVVPHVFLLFITFPILFI' A
#
# COMPACT_ATOMS: atom_id res chain seq x y z
N MET A 1 -9.69 15.90 -7.17
CA MET A 1 -8.85 15.11 -6.25
C MET A 1 -9.22 13.65 -6.44
N ALA A 2 -8.30 12.86 -7.00
CA ALA A 2 -8.46 11.42 -7.06
C ALA A 2 -8.25 10.82 -5.67
N LEU A 3 -8.75 9.61 -5.41
CA LEU A 3 -8.41 8.89 -4.19
C LEU A 3 -6.93 8.48 -4.28
N ALA A 4 -6.07 9.22 -3.58
CA ALA A 4 -4.64 8.95 -3.49
C ALA A 4 -4.33 8.15 -2.23
N PHE A 5 -3.54 7.09 -2.37
CA PHE A 5 -3.13 6.23 -1.25
C PHE A 5 -2.18 6.95 -0.29
N CYS A 6 -1.17 7.66 -0.82
CA CYS A 6 -0.18 8.40 -0.03
C CYS A 6 -0.53 9.88 0.19
N GLY A 7 -1.70 10.33 -0.27
CA GLY A 7 -2.06 11.74 -0.37
C GLY A 7 -1.69 12.39 -1.72
N ASP A 8 -2.33 13.52 -2.01
CA ASP A 8 -2.22 14.30 -3.26
C ASP A 8 -1.56 15.68 -3.01
N GLU A 9 -1.04 15.90 -1.80
CA GLU A 9 -0.40 17.16 -1.40
C GLU A 9 1.01 17.28 -1.99
N GLY A 10 1.46 18.52 -2.23
CA GLY A 10 2.84 18.80 -2.66
C GLY A 10 3.24 18.20 -4.00
N ASN A 11 2.30 18.03 -4.96
CA ASN A 11 2.54 17.37 -6.24
C ASN A 11 2.98 15.91 -6.09
N SER A 12 2.31 15.16 -5.20
CA SER A 12 2.54 13.72 -4.97
C SER A 12 3.95 13.39 -4.46
N THR A 13 4.59 14.32 -3.73
CA THR A 13 5.92 14.09 -3.12
C THR A 13 5.94 12.93 -2.14
N ALA A 14 4.81 12.56 -1.56
CA ALA A 14 4.66 11.38 -0.71
C ALA A 14 4.97 10.05 -1.43
N TYR A 15 4.95 10.01 -2.77
CA TYR A 15 5.34 8.86 -3.57
C TYR A 15 6.84 8.82 -3.92
N ASN A 16 7.60 9.87 -3.56
CA ASN A 16 9.04 9.90 -3.84
C ASN A 16 9.80 8.92 -2.92
N VAL A 17 10.60 8.03 -3.53
CA VAL A 17 11.41 7.01 -2.87
C VAL A 17 12.93 7.20 -3.05
N ASP A 18 13.36 8.37 -3.52
CA ASP A 18 14.77 8.71 -3.80
C ASP A 18 15.68 8.54 -2.57
N HIS A 19 15.13 8.71 -1.37
CA HIS A 19 15.83 8.51 -0.09
C HIS A 19 15.82 7.07 0.41
N GLY A 20 15.41 6.11 -0.42
CA GLY A 20 15.29 4.69 -0.10
C GLY A 20 13.84 4.30 0.18
N VAL A 21 13.45 3.13 -0.34
CA VAL A 21 12.06 2.65 -0.30
C VAL A 21 11.52 2.44 1.11
N LEU A 22 12.35 1.92 2.03
CA LEU A 22 11.96 1.71 3.43
C LEU A 22 11.99 2.98 4.28
N ASN A 23 12.58 4.06 3.76
CA ASN A 23 12.59 5.37 4.41
C ASN A 23 11.36 6.22 4.01
N ASN A 24 10.51 5.72 3.11
CA ASN A 24 9.23 6.33 2.76
C ASN A 24 8.12 5.72 3.63
N GLY A 25 7.47 6.55 4.46
CA GLY A 25 6.41 6.09 5.36
C GLY A 25 5.22 5.46 4.62
N CYS A 26 4.80 6.03 3.49
CA CYS A 26 3.71 5.47 2.70
C CYS A 26 4.05 4.08 2.12
N PHE A 27 5.31 3.87 1.74
CA PHE A 27 5.75 2.56 1.25
C PHE A 27 5.71 1.49 2.35
N VAL A 28 6.07 1.83 3.58
CA VAL A 28 5.97 0.92 4.73
C VAL A 28 4.51 0.56 5.03
N ASP A 29 3.60 1.54 4.96
CA ASP A 29 2.16 1.29 5.08
C ASP A 29 1.64 0.38 3.95
N ALA A 30 2.10 0.61 2.71
CA ALA A 30 1.77 -0.24 1.58
C ALA A 30 2.23 -1.70 1.79
N LEU A 31 3.44 -1.90 2.33
CA LEU A 31 3.96 -3.23 2.66
C LEU A 31 3.13 -3.93 3.74
N ASN A 32 2.60 -3.19 4.72
CA ASN A 32 1.77 -3.77 5.77
C ASN A 32 0.42 -4.28 5.23
N VAL A 33 -0.11 -3.70 4.14
CA VAL A 33 -1.36 -4.18 3.51
C VAL A 33 -1.18 -5.54 2.82
N VAL A 34 0.01 -5.82 2.26
CA VAL A 34 0.31 -7.03 1.49
C VAL A 34 -0.07 -8.34 2.20
N PRO A 35 0.38 -8.62 3.44
CA PRO A 35 0.05 -9.89 4.10
C PRO A 35 -1.45 -10.05 4.37
N HIS A 36 -2.18 -8.94 4.58
CA HIS A 36 -3.61 -8.96 4.87
C HIS A 36 -4.41 -9.32 3.62
N VAL A 37 -4.11 -8.67 2.49
CA VAL A 37 -4.77 -8.99 1.21
C VAL A 37 -4.37 -10.37 0.71
N PHE A 38 -3.14 -10.82 0.96
CA PHE A 38 -2.70 -12.17 0.65
C PHE A 38 -3.54 -13.21 1.40
N LEU A 39 -3.70 -13.06 2.72
CA LEU A 39 -4.55 -13.94 3.54
C LEU A 39 -5.99 -13.94 3.01
N LEU A 40 -6.53 -12.76 2.73
CA LEU A 40 -7.89 -12.65 2.21
C LEU A 40 -8.03 -13.39 0.88
N PHE A 41 -7.11 -13.21 -0.07
CA PHE A 41 -7.19 -13.87 -1.37
C PHE A 41 -6.99 -15.39 -1.33
N ILE A 42 -6.19 -15.93 -0.40
CA ILE A 42 -6.04 -17.39 -0.29
C ILE A 42 -7.21 -18.04 0.44
N THR A 43 -7.83 -17.34 1.39
CA THR A 43 -8.92 -17.90 2.22
C THR A 43 -10.28 -17.77 1.56
N PHE A 44 -10.51 -16.72 0.76
CA PHE A 44 -11.79 -16.51 0.10
C PHE A 44 -12.21 -17.71 -0.77
N PRO A 45 -11.35 -18.26 -1.66
CA PRO A 45 -11.71 -19.45 -2.43
C PRO A 45 -12.02 -20.66 -1.55
N ILE A 46 -11.35 -20.82 -0.42
CA ILE A 46 -11.55 -21.94 0.51
C ILE A 46 -12.92 -21.85 1.21
N LEU A 47 -13.37 -20.64 1.55
CA LEU A 47 -14.66 -20.43 2.23
C LEU A 47 -15.88 -20.64 1.33
N PHE A 48 -15.72 -20.55 0.01
CA PHE A 48 -16.81 -20.70 -0.98
C PHE A 48 -16.76 -22.04 -1.75
N ILE A 49 -15.92 -22.99 -1.32
CA ILE A 49 -15.94 -24.40 -1.73
C ILE A 49 -16.85 -25.17 -0.77
#